data_AF-A0A6N9UXW7-F1
#
_entry.id   AF-A0A6N9UXW7-F1
#
_cell.length_a   1.000
_cell.length_b   1.000
_cell.length_c   1.000
_cell.angle_alpha   90.00
_cell.angle_beta   90.00
_cell.angle_gamma   90.00
#
_symmetry.space_group_name_H-M   'P 1'
#
loop_
_entity.id
_entity.type
_entity.pdbx_description
1 polymer ?
#
loop_
_entity_poly.entity_id
_entity_poly.type
_entity_poly.pdbx_seq_one_letter_code
_entity_poly.pdbx_strand_id
1 'polypeptide(L)'
;AHTRASLALGTESQARMALGDKAVDGGAAPNLLRPGLDRGTLVVASDGISIPAGQSSITVRTHYIDDDAATAITDRAKALR
;
A
#
# COMPACT_ATOMS: atom_id res chain seq x y z
N ALA A 1 8.66 -0.83 -14.76
CA ALA A 1 7.30 -0.64 -14.22
C ALA A 1 7.41 0.05 -12.87
N HIS A 2 6.65 1.11 -12.62
CA HIS A 2 6.66 1.80 -11.32
C HIS A 2 5.47 1.30 -10.48
N THR A 3 5.76 0.69 -9.33
CA THR A 3 4.74 0.37 -8.33
C THR A 3 4.61 1.54 -7.38
N ARG A 4 3.39 2.07 -7.24
CA ARG A 4 3.03 3.08 -6.25
C ARG A 4 2.03 2.49 -5.27
N ALA A 5 2.22 2.76 -4.00
CA ALA A 5 1.33 2.29 -2.96
C ALA A 5 1.21 3.32 -1.85
N SER A 6 0.04 3.37 -1.21
CA SER A 6 -0.19 4.27 -0.09
C SER A 6 -1.11 3.65 0.95
N LEU A 7 -0.81 3.93 2.22
CA LEU A 7 -1.71 3.71 3.34
C LEU A 7 -2.75 4.86 3.38
N ALA A 8 -3.51 4.94 4.46
CA ALA A 8 -4.48 6.02 4.65
C ALA A 8 -3.82 7.41 4.53
N LEU A 9 -4.44 8.28 3.72
CA LEU A 9 -4.03 9.68 3.52
C LEU A 9 -5.15 10.62 3.97
N GLY A 10 -4.84 11.91 4.16
CA GLY A 10 -5.82 12.89 4.64
C GLY A 10 -6.64 13.54 3.54
N THR A 11 -6.10 13.65 2.32
CA THR A 11 -6.75 14.37 1.21
C THR A 11 -6.55 13.70 -0.14
N GLU A 12 -7.43 13.99 -1.09
CA GLU A 12 -7.28 13.52 -2.49
C GLU A 12 -6.01 14.07 -3.15
N SER A 13 -5.61 15.30 -2.82
CA SER A 13 -4.36 15.87 -3.34
C SER A 13 -3.13 15.03 -2.92
N GLN A 14 -3.10 14.56 -1.67
CA GLN A 14 -2.07 13.63 -1.22
C GLN A 14 -2.18 12.28 -1.95
N ALA A 15 -3.39 11.78 -2.20
CA ALA A 15 -3.60 10.55 -2.96
C ALA A 15 -3.06 10.64 -4.40
N ARG A 16 -3.32 11.75 -5.09
CA ARG A 16 -2.80 12.02 -6.44
C ARG A 16 -1.28 12.12 -6.44
N MET A 17 -0.69 12.75 -5.42
CA MET A 17 0.76 12.79 -5.26
C MET A 17 1.36 11.39 -5.06
N ALA A 18 0.74 10.56 -4.22
CA ALA A 18 1.25 9.24 -3.88
C ALA A 18 1.06 8.20 -4.99
N LEU A 19 -0.12 8.17 -5.63
CA LEU A 19 -0.51 7.13 -6.59
C LEU A 19 -0.51 7.61 -8.06
N GLY A 20 -0.60 8.92 -8.30
CA GLY A 20 -0.75 9.53 -9.62
C GLY A 20 -2.21 9.68 -10.07
N ASP A 21 -2.46 10.66 -10.94
CA ASP A 21 -3.81 11.03 -11.37
C ASP A 21 -4.56 9.86 -12.01
N LYS A 22 -3.94 9.14 -12.94
CA LYS A 22 -4.56 7.97 -13.61
C LYS A 22 -5.12 6.94 -12.61
N ALA A 23 -4.41 6.70 -11.51
CA ALA A 23 -4.86 5.74 -10.51
C ALA A 23 -6.08 6.28 -9.74
N VAL A 24 -6.01 7.53 -9.29
CA VAL A 24 -7.07 8.20 -8.53
C VAL A 24 -8.32 8.41 -9.37
N ASP A 25 -8.17 8.87 -10.62
CA ASP A 25 -9.28 9.03 -11.57
C ASP A 25 -9.95 7.67 -11.89
N GLY A 26 -9.18 6.58 -11.82
CA GLY A 26 -9.70 5.22 -11.94
C GLY A 26 -10.29 4.64 -10.64
N GLY A 27 -10.36 5.41 -9.56
CA GLY A 27 -11.02 5.03 -8.30
C GLY A 27 -10.09 4.69 -7.13
N ALA A 28 -8.78 4.86 -7.27
CA ALA A 28 -7.86 4.67 -6.14
C ALA A 28 -8.07 5.77 -5.09
N ALA A 29 -8.55 5.41 -3.89
CA ALA A 29 -8.99 6.37 -2.88
C ALA A 29 -8.38 6.11 -1.48
N PRO A 30 -7.04 6.16 -1.31
CA PRO A 30 -6.41 5.98 0.00
C PRO A 30 -6.84 7.05 1.03
N ASN A 31 -7.31 8.21 0.57
CA ASN A 31 -7.86 9.28 1.41
C ASN A 31 -9.25 9.01 1.96
N LEU A 32 -9.93 7.95 1.50
CA LEU A 32 -11.22 7.51 2.04
C LEU A 32 -11.08 6.34 3.02
N LEU A 33 -9.87 5.83 3.22
CA LEU A 33 -9.59 4.85 4.26
C LEU A 33 -9.82 5.48 5.63
N ARG A 34 -10.53 4.78 6.50
CA ARG A 34 -10.92 5.29 7.81
C ARG A 34 -9.73 5.19 8.76
N PRO A 35 -9.26 6.33 9.32
CA PRO A 35 -8.20 6.32 10.31
C PRO A 35 -8.54 5.39 11.48
N GLY A 36 -7.58 4.54 11.87
CA GLY A 36 -7.75 3.60 12.97
C GLY A 36 -8.45 2.28 12.61
N LEU A 37 -9.49 2.28 11.77
CA LEU A 37 -10.22 1.06 11.39
C LEU A 37 -9.54 0.30 10.24
N ASP A 38 -9.00 1.03 9.28
CA ASP A 38 -8.40 0.44 8.08
C ASP A 38 -6.86 0.35 8.20
N ARG A 39 -6.33 0.20 9.43
CA ARG A 39 -4.89 0.01 9.67
C ARG A 39 -4.36 -1.21 8.90
N GLY A 40 -3.21 -1.02 8.25
CA GLY A 40 -2.60 -2.04 7.39
C GLY A 40 -3.32 -2.24 6.06
N THR A 41 -4.29 -1.40 5.69
CA THR A 41 -4.86 -1.41 4.34
C THR A 41 -4.01 -0.55 3.42
N LEU A 42 -3.52 -1.16 2.34
CA LEU A 42 -2.64 -0.54 1.36
C LEU A 42 -3.34 -0.50 0.00
N VAL A 43 -3.44 0.69 -0.60
CA VAL A 43 -3.91 0.86 -1.98
C VAL A 43 -2.70 0.84 -2.89
N VAL A 44 -2.70 -0.05 -3.87
CA VAL A 44 -1.56 -0.27 -4.78
C VAL A 44 -1.97 -0.03 -6.22
N ALA A 45 -1.24 0.85 -6.90
CA ALA A 45 -1.35 1.10 -8.34
C ALA A 45 -0.01 0.75 -8.99
N SER A 46 0.00 -0.25 -9.87
CA SER A 46 1.22 -0.73 -10.50
C SER A 46 0.94 -1.43 -11.81
N ASP A 47 1.80 -1.17 -12.80
CA ASP A 47 1.86 -1.94 -14.05
C ASP A 47 2.61 -3.28 -13.88
N GLY A 48 3.25 -3.49 -12.72
CA GLY A 48 4.06 -4.67 -12.41
C GLY A 48 3.33 -5.73 -11.58
N ILE A 49 2.05 -5.54 -11.28
CA ILE A 49 1.23 -6.46 -10.49
C ILE A 49 -0.04 -6.75 -11.29
N SER A 50 -0.57 -7.97 -11.20
CA SER A 50 -1.84 -8.29 -11.84
C SER A 50 -2.97 -7.54 -11.14
N ILE A 51 -3.47 -6.50 -11.80
CA ILE A 51 -4.68 -5.77 -11.41
C ILE A 51 -5.85 -6.36 -12.21
N PRO A 52 -6.97 -6.73 -11.57
CA PRO A 52 -8.15 -7.21 -12.29
C PRO A 52 -8.57 -6.21 -13.39
N ALA A 53 -8.99 -6.74 -14.55
CA ALA A 53 -9.40 -5.91 -15.67
C ALA A 53 -10.49 -4.92 -15.25
N GLY A 54 -10.35 -3.65 -15.66
CA GLY A 54 -11.26 -2.56 -15.30
C GLY A 54 -10.96 -1.88 -13.97
N GLN A 55 -9.97 -2.34 -13.19
CA GLN A 55 -9.49 -1.64 -11.99
C GLN A 55 -8.19 -0.89 -12.29
N SER A 56 -8.02 0.28 -11.66
CA SER A 56 -6.77 1.06 -11.73
C SER A 56 -5.83 0.79 -10.55
N SER A 57 -6.33 0.14 -9.51
CA SER A 57 -5.62 -0.18 -8.29
C SER A 57 -6.22 -1.41 -7.62
N ILE A 58 -5.47 -2.02 -6.71
CA ILE A 58 -5.95 -3.06 -5.80
C ILE A 58 -5.83 -2.56 -4.37
N THR A 59 -6.73 -3.02 -3.51
CA THR A 59 -6.64 -2.81 -2.06
C THR A 59 -6.20 -4.11 -1.41
N VAL A 60 -5.07 -4.08 -0.69
CA VAL A 60 -4.51 -5.25 -0.03
C VAL A 60 -4.38 -5.01 1.48
N ARG A 61 -4.56 -6.07 2.26
CA ARG A 61 -4.29 -6.07 3.70
C ARG A 61 -2.85 -6.52 3.94
N THR A 62 -2.04 -5.66 4.54
CA THR A 62 -0.67 -5.99 4.91
C THR A 62 -0.66 -6.90 6.13
N HIS A 63 0.38 -7.74 6.22
CA HIS A 63 0.69 -8.41 7.46
C HIS A 63 1.20 -7.38 8.47
N TYR A 64 0.77 -7.53 9.71
CA TYR A 64 1.35 -6.78 10.82
C TYR A 64 2.56 -7.55 11.34
N ILE A 65 3.66 -6.83 11.51
CA ILE A 65 4.90 -7.34 12.13
C ILE A 65 5.20 -6.34 13.25
N ASP A 66 5.29 -6.85 14.48
CA ASP A 66 5.69 -6.07 15.64
C ASP A 66 7.23 -6.02 15.78
N ASP A 67 7.71 -5.27 16.77
CA ASP A 67 9.13 -5.01 16.96
C ASP A 67 9.92 -6.28 17.34
N ASP A 68 9.31 -7.18 18.11
CA ASP A 68 9.93 -8.45 18.51
C ASP A 68 10.06 -9.39 17.31
N ALA A 69 9.01 -9.53 16.51
CA ALA A 69 9.05 -10.31 15.28
C ALA A 69 10.03 -9.73 14.25
N ALA A 70 10.08 -8.40 14.11
CA ALA A 70 11.04 -7.71 13.24
C ALA A 70 12.49 -7.99 13.67
N THR A 71 12.76 -7.95 14.98
CA THR A 71 14.08 -8.28 15.55
C THR A 71 14.45 -9.73 15.26
N ALA A 72 13.55 -10.67 15.53
CA ALA A 72 13.78 -12.09 15.29
C ALA A 72 14.04 -12.42 13.80
N ILE A 73 13.34 -11.77 12.87
CA ILE A 73 13.60 -11.89 11.43
C ILE A 73 15.01 -11.38 11.10
N THR A 74 15.38 -10.22 11.64
CA THR A 74 16.67 -9.58 11.39
C THR A 74 17.84 -10.45 11.88
N ASP A 75 17.73 -11.03 13.08
CA ASP A 75 18.79 -11.86 13.66
C ASP A 75 19.00 -13.14 12.86
N ARG A 76 17.93 -13.80 12.42
CA ARG A 76 18.02 -14.96 11.51
C ARG A 76 18.70 -14.59 10.20
N ALA A 77 18.39 -13.42 9.64
CA ALA A 77 18.99 -12.97 8.38
C ALA A 77 20.50 -12.68 8.54
N LYS A 78 20.92 -12.13 9.68
CA LYS A 78 22.34 -11.91 9.99
C LYS A 78 23.11 -13.23 10.16
N ALA A 79 22.52 -14.23 10.81
CA ALA A 79 23.18 -15.53 11.02
C ALA A 79 23.40 -16.34 9.73
N LEU A 80 22.70 -16.00 8.64
CA LEU A 80 22.84 -16.62 7.32
C LEU A 80 23.93 -15.98 6.44
N ARG A 81 24.57 -14.90 6.90
CA ARG A 81 25.63 -14.16 6.19
C ARG A 81 26.92 -14.17 6.98
#